data_AF-A0A661Z952-F1
#
_entry.id   AF-A0A661Z952-F1
#
_cell.length_a   1.000
_cell.length_b   1.000
_cell.length_c   1.000
_cell.angle_alpha   90.00
_cell.angle_beta   90.00
_cell.angle_gamma   90.00
#
_symmetry.space_group_name_H-M   'P 1'
#
loop_
_entity.id
_entity.type
_entity.pdbx_description
1 polymer ?
#
loop_
_entity_poly.entity_id
_entity_poly.type
_entity_poly.pdbx_seq_one_letter_code
_entity_poly.pdbx_strand_id
1 'polypeptide(L)'
;FFSYYLYEIITIRDHLLSNPSVSMHTFNSHLYMIATILFIVFFSYINVKNLSKTIYKTAKWILTFSIVAVLTSELDHLFVIKSFGSGIPLSTILSETHYFYYSLFWMISAFIISLSSLLFKDHELIRIGMFFLLAVIIKSFIFDMPELTIGQQIITFSTLGFIILFTAFVRQRIFEKIIFKKE
;
A
#
# COMPACT_ATOMS: atom_id res chain seq x y z
N PHE A 1 -2.02 9.53 -17.93
CA PHE A 1 -3.35 9.63 -17.30
C PHE A 1 -3.27 9.56 -15.78
N PHE A 2 -2.84 8.45 -15.17
CA PHE A 2 -2.81 8.31 -13.70
C PHE A 2 -1.94 9.38 -12.99
N SER A 3 -0.74 9.67 -13.48
CA SER A 3 0.12 10.72 -12.92
C SER A 3 -0.49 12.12 -13.02
N TYR A 4 -1.24 12.39 -14.10
CA TYR A 4 -1.95 13.66 -14.27
C TYR A 4 -3.12 13.76 -13.29
N TYR A 5 -3.88 12.69 -13.12
CA TYR A 5 -4.93 12.63 -12.10
C TYR A 5 -4.38 12.85 -10.68
N LEU A 6 -3.28 12.19 -10.32
CA LEU A 6 -2.64 12.36 -9.01
C LEU A 6 -2.16 13.80 -8.77
N TYR A 7 -1.77 14.50 -9.83
CA TYR A 7 -1.43 15.92 -9.73
C TYR A 7 -2.68 16.78 -9.51
N GLU A 8 -3.71 16.61 -10.34
CA GLU A 8 -4.94 17.40 -10.28
C GLU A 8 -5.67 17.25 -8.94
N ILE A 9 -5.72 16.05 -8.36
CA ILE A 9 -6.39 15.83 -7.08
C ILE A 9 -5.71 16.55 -5.91
N ILE A 10 -4.38 16.68 -5.95
CA ILE A 10 -3.61 17.48 -4.99
C ILE A 10 -4.00 18.95 -5.14
N THR A 11 -4.07 19.46 -6.36
CA THR A 11 -4.51 20.84 -6.63
C THR A 11 -5.94 21.09 -6.15
N ILE A 12 -6.87 20.17 -6.41
CA ILE A 12 -8.27 20.28 -5.95
C ILE A 12 -8.34 20.23 -4.42
N ARG A 13 -7.55 19.37 -3.76
CA ARG A 13 -7.43 19.34 -2.29
C ARG A 13 -6.94 20.69 -1.78
N ASP A 14 -5.89 21.26 -2.36
CA ASP A 14 -5.33 22.52 -1.89
C ASP A 14 -6.32 23.68 -2.10
N HIS A 15 -7.12 23.64 -3.17
CA HIS A 15 -8.25 24.56 -3.36
C HIS A 15 -9.38 24.36 -2.34
N LEU A 16 -9.73 23.12 -1.97
CA LEU A 16 -10.68 22.83 -0.89
C LEU A 16 -10.23 23.44 0.44
N LEU A 17 -8.93 23.40 0.74
CA LEU A 17 -8.38 23.91 2.00
C LEU A 17 -8.25 25.43 2.03
N SER A 18 -8.12 26.08 0.87
CA SER A 18 -7.87 27.52 0.74
C SER A 18 -9.08 28.35 0.32
N ASN A 19 -10.04 27.76 -0.41
CA ASN A 19 -11.20 28.43 -0.97
C ASN A 19 -12.51 27.73 -0.59
N PRO A 20 -13.51 28.44 -0.04
CA PRO A 20 -14.82 27.87 0.29
C PRO A 20 -15.66 27.49 -0.94
N SER A 21 -15.19 27.76 -2.17
CA SER A 21 -15.92 27.46 -3.40
C SER A 21 -15.89 25.98 -3.79
N VAL A 22 -14.90 25.21 -3.32
CA VAL A 22 -14.84 23.77 -3.53
C VAL A 22 -15.48 23.09 -2.33
N SER A 23 -16.56 22.35 -2.57
CA SER A 23 -17.22 21.58 -1.51
C SER A 23 -16.51 20.27 -1.25
N MET A 24 -16.61 19.75 -0.02
CA MET A 24 -16.13 18.41 0.35
C MET A 24 -16.74 17.31 -0.54
N HIS A 25 -17.99 17.50 -0.98
CA HIS A 25 -18.65 16.58 -1.91
C HIS A 25 -17.97 16.58 -3.28
N THR A 26 -17.64 17.76 -3.81
CA THR A 26 -16.91 17.91 -5.07
C THR A 26 -15.56 17.21 -4.98
N PHE A 27 -14.83 17.42 -3.88
CA PHE A 27 -13.59 16.71 -3.62
C PHE A 27 -13.83 15.20 -3.63
N ASN A 28 -14.71 14.67 -2.77
CA ASN A 28 -14.96 13.24 -2.61
C ASN A 28 -15.40 12.48 -3.87
N SER A 29 -15.84 13.18 -4.92
CA SER A 29 -16.17 12.54 -6.20
C SER A 29 -15.00 11.76 -6.81
N HIS A 30 -13.74 12.15 -6.50
CA HIS A 30 -12.55 11.44 -6.95
C HIS A 30 -12.50 9.99 -6.45
N LEU A 31 -13.12 9.71 -5.29
CA LEU A 31 -13.20 8.36 -4.70
C LEU A 31 -13.96 7.40 -5.62
N TYR A 32 -14.94 7.88 -6.39
CA TYR A 32 -15.63 7.05 -7.39
C TYR A 32 -14.68 6.62 -8.50
N MET A 33 -13.77 7.51 -8.92
CA MET A 33 -12.79 7.18 -9.94
C MET A 33 -11.76 6.17 -9.42
N ILE A 34 -11.32 6.33 -8.17
CA ILE A 34 -10.41 5.38 -7.51
C ILE A 34 -11.09 4.02 -7.34
N ALA A 35 -12.32 3.99 -6.87
CA ALA A 35 -13.10 2.77 -6.76
C ALA A 35 -13.21 2.06 -8.12
N THR A 36 -13.43 2.83 -9.19
CA THR A 36 -13.48 2.30 -10.56
C THR A 36 -12.13 1.73 -11.01
N ILE A 37 -11.03 2.44 -10.75
CA ILE A 37 -9.67 1.95 -11.06
C ILE A 37 -9.37 0.67 -10.30
N LEU A 38 -9.61 0.64 -8.98
CA LEU A 38 -9.40 -0.54 -8.15
C LEU A 38 -10.28 -1.71 -8.61
N PHE A 39 -11.52 -1.44 -9.02
CA PHE A 39 -12.41 -2.45 -9.57
C PHE A 39 -11.87 -3.05 -10.87
N ILE A 40 -11.40 -2.22 -11.81
CA ILE A 40 -10.80 -2.68 -13.07
C ILE A 40 -9.53 -3.49 -12.80
N VAL A 41 -8.66 -3.01 -11.91
CA VAL A 41 -7.41 -3.68 -11.55
C VAL A 41 -7.69 -5.02 -10.85
N PHE A 42 -8.66 -5.07 -9.94
CA PHE A 42 -9.10 -6.29 -9.29
C PHE A 42 -9.70 -7.30 -10.27
N PHE A 43 -10.58 -6.85 -11.17
CA PHE A 43 -11.16 -7.72 -12.19
C PHE A 43 -10.09 -8.25 -13.15
N SER A 44 -9.11 -7.43 -13.50
CA SER A 44 -7.95 -7.85 -14.27
C SER A 44 -7.12 -8.90 -13.51
N TYR A 45 -6.96 -8.71 -12.20
CA TYR A 45 -6.22 -9.63 -11.33
C TYR A 45 -6.84 -11.02 -11.28
N ILE A 46 -8.16 -11.14 -11.19
CA ILE A 46 -8.83 -12.45 -11.15
C ILE A 46 -8.81 -13.17 -12.51
N ASN A 47 -8.74 -12.43 -13.62
CA ASN A 47 -8.78 -12.99 -14.98
C ASN A 47 -7.39 -13.29 -15.57
N VAL A 48 -6.32 -12.86 -14.90
CA VAL A 48 -4.93 -13.01 -15.37
C VAL A 48 -4.49 -14.47 -15.55
N LYS A 49 -5.18 -15.43 -14.92
CA LYS A 49 -4.86 -16.86 -14.92
C LYS A 49 -4.86 -17.53 -16.30
N ASN A 50 -5.58 -16.95 -17.27
CA ASN A 50 -5.68 -17.50 -18.63
C ASN A 50 -4.55 -17.05 -19.56
N LEU A 51 -3.63 -16.23 -19.06
CA LEU A 51 -2.50 -15.72 -19.84
C LEU A 51 -1.33 -16.70 -19.83
N SER A 52 -0.40 -16.51 -20.77
CA SER A 52 0.86 -17.27 -20.78
C SER A 52 1.63 -17.08 -19.48
N LYS A 53 2.42 -18.08 -19.07
CA LYS A 53 3.12 -18.09 -17.77
C LYS A 53 3.96 -16.83 -17.51
N THR A 54 4.66 -16.32 -18.54
CA THR A 54 5.47 -15.10 -18.41
C THR A 54 4.60 -13.87 -18.22
N ILE A 55 3.56 -13.71 -19.04
CA ILE A 55 2.63 -12.57 -18.97
C ILE A 55 1.88 -12.59 -17.64
N TYR A 56 1.43 -13.76 -17.20
CA TYR A 56 0.78 -13.96 -15.90
C TYR A 56 1.61 -13.38 -14.74
N LYS A 57 2.90 -13.72 -14.68
CA LYS A 57 3.80 -13.24 -13.63
C LYS A 57 3.93 -11.73 -13.67
N THR A 58 4.31 -11.19 -14.83
CA THR A 58 4.52 -9.76 -15.01
C THR A 58 3.25 -8.97 -14.70
N ALA A 59 2.10 -9.44 -15.17
CA ALA A 59 0.81 -8.81 -14.90
C ALA A 59 0.47 -8.82 -13.40
N LYS A 60 0.70 -9.92 -12.68
CA LYS A 60 0.48 -9.95 -11.22
C LYS A 60 1.34 -8.94 -10.46
N TRP A 61 2.60 -8.79 -10.84
CA TRP A 61 3.47 -7.75 -10.30
C TRP A 61 2.89 -6.37 -10.55
N ILE A 62 2.63 -6.02 -11.82
CA ILE A 62 2.11 -4.71 -12.20
C ILE A 62 0.79 -4.38 -11.48
N LEU A 63 -0.15 -5.33 -11.46
CA LEU A 63 -1.46 -5.13 -10.82
C LEU A 63 -1.32 -4.93 -9.30
N THR A 64 -0.47 -5.72 -8.64
CA THR A 64 -0.26 -5.59 -7.18
C THR A 64 0.37 -4.24 -6.83
N PHE A 65 1.39 -3.83 -7.58
CA PHE A 65 2.01 -2.51 -7.41
C PHE A 65 1.03 -1.38 -7.66
N SER A 66 0.18 -1.50 -8.69
CA SER A 66 -0.83 -0.50 -9.01
C SER A 66 -1.82 -0.32 -7.86
N ILE A 67 -2.30 -1.42 -7.26
CA ILE A 67 -3.21 -1.36 -6.10
C ILE A 67 -2.52 -0.64 -4.93
N VAL A 68 -1.31 -1.07 -4.56
CA VAL A 68 -0.61 -0.49 -3.41
C VAL A 68 -0.27 0.98 -3.66
N ALA A 69 0.14 1.36 -4.87
CA ALA A 69 0.44 2.74 -5.23
C ALA A 69 -0.80 3.65 -5.14
N VAL A 70 -1.93 3.22 -5.70
CA VAL A 70 -3.20 3.96 -5.64
C VAL A 70 -3.65 4.13 -4.18
N LEU A 71 -3.61 3.07 -3.37
CA LEU A 71 -4.04 3.17 -1.98
C LEU A 71 -3.07 4.00 -1.13
N THR A 72 -1.77 3.96 -1.44
CA THR A 72 -0.77 4.77 -0.74
C THR A 72 -1.01 6.26 -1.00
N SER A 73 -1.31 6.67 -2.24
CA SER A 73 -1.56 8.09 -2.55
C SER A 73 -2.77 8.65 -1.82
N GLU A 74 -3.78 7.82 -1.54
CA GLU A 74 -4.97 8.25 -0.79
C GLU A 74 -4.71 8.58 0.67
N LEU A 75 -3.62 8.08 1.26
CA LEU A 75 -3.28 8.39 2.63
C LEU A 75 -3.01 9.88 2.82
N ASP A 76 -2.36 10.55 1.86
CA ASP A 76 -2.10 11.99 1.93
C ASP A 76 -3.41 12.78 2.02
N HIS A 77 -4.37 12.45 1.15
CA HIS A 77 -5.68 13.09 1.16
C HIS A 77 -6.42 12.85 2.47
N LEU A 78 -6.42 11.61 2.96
CA LEU A 78 -7.09 11.22 4.19
C LEU A 78 -6.54 11.97 5.41
N PHE A 79 -5.22 12.00 5.59
CA PHE A 79 -4.60 12.61 6.78
C PHE A 79 -4.61 14.14 6.73
N VAL A 80 -4.45 14.74 5.55
CA VAL A 80 -4.57 16.19 5.39
C VAL A 80 -5.98 16.67 5.72
N ILE A 81 -6.99 16.00 5.20
CA ILE A 81 -8.39 16.37 5.45
C ILE A 81 -8.78 16.14 6.90
N LYS A 82 -8.37 15.01 7.49
CA LYS A 82 -8.62 14.72 8.91
C LYS A 82 -8.02 15.78 9.83
N SER A 83 -6.89 16.35 9.45
CA SER A 83 -6.17 17.35 10.23
C SER A 83 -6.57 18.79 9.87
N PHE A 84 -7.53 18.97 8.96
CA PHE A 84 -8.00 20.30 8.59
C PHE A 84 -8.62 21.02 9.78
N GLY A 85 -8.26 22.29 9.97
CA GLY A 85 -8.72 23.10 11.11
C GLY A 85 -7.97 22.87 12.42
N SER A 86 -7.02 21.92 12.48
CA SER A 86 -6.20 21.68 13.69
C SER A 86 -5.13 22.74 13.96
N GLY A 87 -4.85 23.62 12.98
CA GLY A 87 -3.76 24.60 13.04
C GLY A 87 -2.37 24.02 12.80
N ILE A 88 -2.23 22.71 12.57
CA ILE A 88 -0.95 22.07 12.25
C ILE A 88 -0.55 22.42 10.80
N PRO A 89 0.72 22.80 10.54
CA PRO A 89 1.19 23.06 9.19
C PRO A 89 1.01 21.85 8.26
N LEU A 90 0.58 22.11 7.02
CA LEU A 90 0.37 21.07 6.01
C LEU A 90 1.64 20.22 5.77
N SER A 91 2.81 20.86 5.74
CA SER A 91 4.10 20.18 5.56
C SER A 91 4.37 19.16 6.66
N THR A 92 4.01 19.47 7.91
CA THR A 92 4.17 18.57 9.06
C THR A 92 3.25 17.36 8.95
N ILE A 93 1.99 17.57 8.52
CA ILE A 93 1.03 16.47 8.31
C ILE A 93 1.52 15.54 7.21
N LEU A 94 1.99 16.09 6.08
CA LEU A 94 2.51 15.31 4.96
C LEU A 94 3.79 14.56 5.35
N SER A 95 4.73 15.20 6.05
CA SER A 95 5.94 14.51 6.52
C SER A 95 5.60 13.35 7.45
N GLU A 96 4.70 13.54 8.42
CA GLU A 96 4.27 12.45 9.30
C GLU A 96 3.58 11.33 8.50
N THR A 97 2.77 11.69 7.51
CA THR A 97 2.11 10.74 6.59
C THR A 97 3.13 9.90 5.83
N HIS A 98 4.16 10.54 5.26
CA HIS A 98 5.16 9.86 4.42
C HIS A 98 6.16 9.02 5.21
N TYR A 99 6.56 9.45 6.41
CA TYR A 99 7.50 8.70 7.25
C TYR A 99 6.81 7.59 8.02
N PHE A 100 5.68 7.86 8.66
CA PHE A 100 5.04 6.90 9.54
C PHE A 100 3.93 6.10 8.84
N TYR A 101 2.89 6.77 8.35
CA TYR A 101 1.69 6.09 7.88
C TYR A 101 1.89 5.33 6.57
N TYR A 102 2.72 5.83 5.66
CA TYR A 102 3.10 5.11 4.44
C TYR A 102 3.82 3.81 4.77
N SER A 103 4.78 3.85 5.70
CA SER A 103 5.55 2.66 6.07
C SER A 103 4.69 1.65 6.79
N LEU A 104 3.78 2.10 7.66
CA LEU A 104 2.77 1.25 8.25
C LEU A 104 1.85 0.61 7.21
N PHE A 105 1.41 1.37 6.22
CA PHE A 105 0.58 0.87 5.14
C PHE A 105 1.30 -0.17 4.27
N TRP A 106 2.58 0.05 3.95
CA TRP A 106 3.39 -0.88 3.16
C TRP A 106 3.66 -2.18 3.91
N MET A 107 3.88 -2.08 5.23
CA MET A 107 3.95 -3.23 6.12
C MET A 107 2.65 -4.05 6.08
N ILE A 108 1.51 -3.40 6.29
CA ILE A 108 0.19 -4.06 6.23
C ILE A 108 -0.06 -4.67 4.84
N SER A 109 0.34 -3.98 3.77
CA SER A 109 0.22 -4.48 2.40
C SER A 109 1.06 -5.74 2.20
N ALA A 110 2.32 -5.75 2.65
CA ALA A 110 3.17 -6.94 2.61
C ALA A 110 2.53 -8.13 3.35
N PHE A 111 1.96 -7.87 4.54
CA PHE A 111 1.24 -8.86 5.32
C PHE A 111 0.03 -9.42 4.56
N ILE A 112 -0.84 -8.56 4.01
CA ILE A 112 -2.04 -8.97 3.26
C ILE A 112 -1.66 -9.77 2.01
N ILE A 113 -0.64 -9.34 1.28
CA ILE A 113 -0.14 -10.05 0.08
C ILE A 113 0.38 -11.44 0.46
N SER A 114 1.19 -11.52 1.52
CA SER A 114 1.70 -12.81 2.02
C SER A 114 0.58 -13.70 2.53
N LEU A 115 -0.41 -13.18 3.26
CA LEU A 115 -1.59 -13.96 3.67
C LEU A 115 -2.36 -14.47 2.45
N SER A 116 -2.57 -13.62 1.45
CA SER A 116 -3.23 -14.00 0.19
C SER A 116 -2.47 -15.11 -0.53
N SER A 117 -1.14 -15.10 -0.50
CA SER A 117 -0.31 -16.18 -1.06
C SER A 117 -0.61 -17.54 -0.44
N LEU A 118 -0.91 -17.59 0.87
CA LEU A 118 -1.28 -18.81 1.58
C LEU A 118 -2.69 -19.27 1.21
N LEU A 119 -3.65 -18.35 1.14
CA LEU A 119 -5.04 -18.64 0.82
C LEU A 119 -5.19 -19.16 -0.62
N PHE A 120 -4.52 -18.52 -1.57
CA PHE A 120 -4.58 -18.87 -2.98
C PHE A 120 -3.51 -19.89 -3.42
N LYS A 121 -2.60 -20.28 -2.52
CA LYS A 121 -1.46 -21.17 -2.78
C LYS A 121 -0.62 -20.70 -3.98
N ASP A 122 -0.38 -19.38 -4.06
CA ASP A 122 0.32 -18.76 -5.18
C ASP A 122 1.73 -18.33 -4.80
N HIS A 123 2.72 -18.99 -5.40
CA HIS A 123 4.14 -18.70 -5.21
C HIS A 123 4.57 -17.32 -5.67
N GLU A 124 3.93 -16.76 -6.70
CA GLU A 124 4.29 -15.42 -7.17
C GLU A 124 3.87 -14.36 -6.16
N LEU A 125 2.74 -14.56 -5.45
CA LEU A 125 2.35 -13.67 -4.35
C LEU A 125 3.34 -13.72 -3.17
N ILE A 126 3.98 -14.86 -2.89
CA ILE A 126 5.04 -14.93 -1.87
C ILE A 126 6.20 -14.02 -2.29
N ARG A 127 6.64 -14.09 -3.55
CA ARG A 127 7.74 -13.27 -4.06
C ARG A 127 7.41 -11.78 -3.98
N ILE A 128 6.20 -11.41 -4.38
CA ILE A 128 5.75 -10.01 -4.30
C ILE A 128 5.69 -9.57 -2.83
N GLY A 129 5.11 -10.36 -1.93
CA GLY A 129 5.04 -10.04 -0.50
C GLY A 129 6.42 -9.88 0.15
N MET A 130 7.37 -10.77 -0.16
CA MET A 130 8.76 -10.66 0.31
C MET A 130 9.45 -9.41 -0.26
N PHE A 131 9.17 -9.04 -1.51
CA PHE A 131 9.70 -7.80 -2.08
C PHE A 131 9.18 -6.58 -1.34
N PHE A 132 7.86 -6.48 -1.11
CA PHE A 132 7.29 -5.36 -0.34
C PHE A 132 7.84 -5.31 1.08
N LEU A 133 8.01 -6.47 1.73
CA LEU A 133 8.64 -6.56 3.04
C LEU A 133 10.08 -6.02 3.02
N LEU A 134 10.89 -6.43 2.04
CA LEU A 134 12.26 -5.93 1.90
C LEU A 134 12.28 -4.43 1.64
N ALA A 135 11.43 -3.95 0.72
CA ALA A 135 11.34 -2.53 0.39
C ALA A 135 10.94 -1.68 1.59
N VAL A 136 9.96 -2.12 2.39
CA VAL A 136 9.54 -1.38 3.59
C VAL A 136 10.58 -1.44 4.70
N ILE A 137 11.32 -2.55 4.86
CA ILE A 137 12.45 -2.61 5.80
C ILE A 137 13.50 -1.57 5.39
N ILE A 138 13.94 -1.58 4.14
CA ILE A 138 14.95 -0.63 3.65
C ILE A 138 14.46 0.82 3.84
N LYS A 139 13.23 1.11 3.42
CA LYS A 139 12.64 2.44 3.58
C LYS A 139 12.59 2.88 5.04
N SER A 140 12.08 2.00 5.91
CA SER A 140 11.90 2.29 7.33
C SER A 140 13.23 2.59 8.01
N PHE A 141 14.26 1.79 7.77
CA PHE A 141 15.55 1.96 8.44
C PHE A 141 16.39 3.12 7.89
N ILE A 142 16.35 3.37 6.58
CA ILE A 142 17.21 4.39 5.95
C ILE A 142 16.56 5.78 6.03
N PHE A 143 15.27 5.88 5.75
CA PHE A 143 14.60 7.17 5.59
C PHE A 143 13.68 7.53 6.74
N ASP A 144 12.92 6.58 7.29
CA ASP A 144 11.83 6.93 8.20
C ASP A 144 12.27 7.02 9.66
N MET A 145 13.04 6.03 10.15
CA MET A 145 13.42 5.92 11.57
C MET A 145 14.02 7.21 12.17
N PRO A 146 14.88 7.98 11.47
CA PRO A 146 15.41 9.24 12.00
C PRO A 146 14.34 10.30 12.31
N GLU A 147 13.24 10.29 11.57
CA GLU A 147 12.17 11.29 11.64
C GLU A 147 11.02 10.87 12.56
N LEU A 148 11.00 9.61 13.00
CA LEU A 148 9.96 9.07 13.88
C LEU A 148 10.21 9.41 15.35
N THR A 149 9.13 9.71 16.07
CA THR A 149 9.15 9.78 17.54
C THR A 149 9.47 8.41 18.15
N ILE A 150 9.97 8.38 19.39
CA ILE A 150 10.29 7.12 20.10
C ILE A 150 9.09 6.15 20.11
N GLY A 151 7.87 6.66 20.32
CA GLY A 151 6.66 5.85 20.29
C GLY A 151 6.40 5.23 18.90
N GLN A 152 6.53 6.02 17.84
CA GLN A 152 6.38 5.55 16.46
C GLN A 152 7.48 4.56 16.07
N GLN A 153 8.72 4.75 16.52
CA GLN A 153 9.81 3.79 16.31
C GLN A 153 9.49 2.44 16.94
N ILE A 154 9.03 2.42 18.20
CA ILE A 154 8.63 1.18 18.89
C ILE A 154 7.52 0.46 18.11
N ILE A 155 6.46 1.18 17.74
CA ILE A 155 5.34 0.61 16.97
C ILE A 155 5.85 0.02 15.64
N THR A 156 6.71 0.76 14.93
CA THR A 156 7.25 0.35 13.63
C THR A 156 8.11 -0.90 13.78
N PHE A 157 9.04 -0.94 14.75
CA PHE A 157 9.88 -2.11 15.01
C PHE A 157 9.08 -3.35 15.41
N SER A 158 8.12 -3.20 16.33
CA SER A 158 7.26 -4.32 16.76
C SER A 158 6.43 -4.86 15.59
N THR A 159 5.88 -3.97 14.76
CA THR A 159 5.08 -4.35 13.59
C THR A 159 5.94 -5.03 12.53
N LEU A 160 7.13 -4.50 12.22
CA LEU A 160 8.09 -5.13 11.32
C LEU A 160 8.45 -6.54 11.80
N GLY A 161 8.83 -6.68 13.07
CA GLY A 161 9.19 -7.97 13.66
C GLY A 161 8.08 -9.01 13.51
N PHE A 162 6.84 -8.63 13.84
CA PHE A 162 5.67 -9.49 13.67
C PHE A 162 5.48 -9.93 12.21
N ILE A 163 5.58 -8.99 11.25
CA ILE A 163 5.35 -9.28 9.84
C ILE A 163 6.47 -10.15 9.26
N ILE A 164 7.72 -9.94 9.67
CA ILE A 164 8.84 -10.80 9.26
C ILE A 164 8.59 -12.24 9.71
N LEU A 165 8.22 -12.45 10.98
CA LEU A 165 7.91 -13.78 11.49
C LEU A 165 6.72 -14.41 10.76
N PHE A 166 5.66 -13.63 10.52
CA PHE A 166 4.48 -14.10 9.81
C PHE A 166 4.80 -14.51 8.37
N THR A 167 5.51 -13.68 7.61
CA THR A 167 5.88 -13.97 6.22
C THR A 167 6.83 -15.17 6.12
N ALA A 168 7.76 -15.31 7.08
CA ALA A 168 8.61 -16.50 7.19
C ALA A 168 7.78 -17.77 7.44
N PHE A 169 6.81 -17.72 8.36
CA PHE A 169 5.88 -18.81 8.61
C PHE A 169 5.06 -19.18 7.37
N VAL A 170 4.51 -18.20 6.65
CA VAL A 170 3.77 -18.42 5.41
C VAL A 170 4.63 -19.18 4.39
N ARG A 171 5.88 -18.72 4.20
CA ARG A 171 6.82 -19.38 3.28
C ARG A 171 7.09 -20.82 3.70
N GLN A 172 7.35 -21.06 4.99
CA GLN A 172 7.57 -22.39 5.52
C GLN A 172 6.36 -23.31 5.29
N ARG A 173 5.15 -22.85 5.62
CA ARG A 173 3.92 -23.66 5.45
C ARG A 173 3.61 -24.01 4.00
N ILE A 174 3.85 -23.10 3.07
CA ILE A 174 3.65 -23.39 1.65
C ILE A 174 4.72 -24.39 1.16
N PHE A 175 5.96 -24.25 1.61
CA PHE A 175 7.06 -25.15 1.26
C PHE A 175 6.86 -26.56 1.82
N GLU A 176 6.48 -26.70 3.10
CA GLU A 176 6.15 -27.97 3.74
C GLU A 176 5.05 -28.72 2.98
N LYS A 177 3.98 -28.02 2.57
CA LYS A 177 2.87 -28.62 1.82
C LYS A 177 3.26 -29.15 0.43
N ILE A 178 4.43 -28.77 -0.10
CA ILE A 178 4.89 -29.21 -1.41
C ILE A 178 5.81 -30.42 -1.29
N ILE A 179 6.61 -30.48 -0.23
CA ILE A 179 7.50 -31.63 0.04
C ILE A 179 6.69 -32.83 0.53
N PHE A 180 5.77 -32.64 1.48
CA PHE A 180 4.99 -33.73 2.08
C PHE A 180 3.80 -34.20 1.24
N LYS A 181 3.57 -33.64 0.06
CA LYS A 181 2.53 -34.09 -0.88
C LYS A 181 3.10 -34.90 -2.06
N LYS A 182 4.38 -35.29 -1.95
CA LYS A 182 5.10 -36.11 -2.93
C LYS A 182 5.29 -37.58 -2.49
N GLU A 183 4.65 -37.97 -1.39
CA GLU A 183 4.46 -39.36 -0.94
C GLU A 183 2.99 -39.76 -1.13
#